data_AF-A0A0R2AKJ6-F1
#
_entry.id   AF-A0A0R2AKJ6-F1
#
_cell.length_a   1.000
_cell.length_b   1.000
_cell.length_c   1.000
_cell.angle_alpha   90.00
_cell.angle_beta   90.00
_cell.angle_gamma   90.00
#
_symmetry.space_group_name_H-M   'P 1'
#
loop_
_entity.id
_entity.type
_entity.pdbx_description
1 polymer ?
#
loop_
_entity_poly.entity_id
_entity_poly.type
_entity_poly.pdbx_seq_one_letter_code
_entity_poly.pdbx_strand_id
1 'polypeptide(L)'
;MKKGNIRRQTFYDNFKDKYDLLEWTIRSMMEDDIISNLDYLSWEEIIPLVFYDIEINAKFFRSVIADQTEVDVVKEISLYMTTLLLHILETKGLVKNDQARDFVETYSLGMTYTMTNNLYKPHPKEYDELSKKVVNAIYFTFKYY
;
A
#
# COMPACT_ATOMS: atom_id res chain seq x y z
N MET A 1 6.43 21.30 13.26
CA MET A 1 6.70 21.79 14.63
C MET A 1 5.63 22.77 15.12
N LYS A 2 5.57 24.03 14.63
CA LYS A 2 4.59 25.03 15.13
C LYS A 2 3.11 24.61 15.00
N LYS A 3 2.69 24.07 13.84
CA LYS A 3 1.30 23.58 13.65
C LYS A 3 0.95 22.37 14.54
N GLY A 4 1.91 21.51 14.85
CA GLY A 4 1.73 20.36 15.74
C GLY A 4 2.03 20.68 17.21
N ASN A 5 2.32 21.94 17.54
CA ASN A 5 2.74 22.38 18.87
C ASN A 5 3.88 21.55 19.52
N ILE A 6 4.79 21.00 18.70
CA ILE A 6 5.96 20.23 19.15
C ILE A 6 7.24 21.07 19.08
N ARG A 7 8.13 20.88 20.07
CA ARG A 7 9.47 21.47 20.07
C ARG A 7 10.32 20.85 18.97
N ARG A 8 11.31 21.59 18.47
CA ARG A 8 12.22 21.07 17.43
C ARG A 8 12.97 19.83 17.88
N GLN A 9 13.47 19.86 19.13
CA GLN A 9 14.23 18.74 19.68
C GLN A 9 13.40 17.46 19.70
N THR A 10 12.17 17.53 20.20
CA THR A 10 11.23 16.40 20.22
C THR A 10 10.98 15.82 18.82
N PHE A 11 10.98 16.62 17.76
CA PHE A 11 10.91 16.10 16.41
C PHE A 11 12.18 15.31 16.05
N TYR A 12 13.35 15.90 16.27
CA TYR A 12 14.63 15.26 15.93
C TYR A 12 15.01 14.08 16.82
N ASP A 13 14.39 13.97 17.99
CA ASP A 13 14.51 12.78 18.85
C ASP A 13 13.79 11.56 18.24
N ASN A 14 12.84 11.77 17.32
CA ASN A 14 12.05 10.71 16.68
C ASN A 14 12.32 10.56 15.17
N PHE A 15 12.66 11.65 14.48
CA PHE A 15 12.82 11.68 13.02
C PHE A 15 14.07 12.48 12.62
N LYS A 16 14.90 11.92 11.75
CA LYS A 16 16.09 12.58 11.22
C LYS A 16 15.73 13.86 10.46
N ASP A 17 14.71 13.78 9.62
CA ASP A 17 14.19 14.89 8.84
C ASP A 17 12.71 14.67 8.47
N LYS A 18 12.19 15.54 7.59
CA LYS A 18 10.78 15.47 7.15
C LYS A 18 10.48 14.26 6.26
N TYR A 19 11.49 13.68 5.60
CA TYR A 19 11.33 12.51 4.74
C TYR A 19 11.31 11.23 5.56
N ASP A 20 12.12 11.17 6.64
CA ASP A 20 12.05 10.11 7.64
C ASP A 20 10.65 10.05 8.30
N LEU A 21 10.08 11.22 8.66
CA LEU A 21 8.68 11.29 9.10
C LEU A 21 7.70 10.83 8.01
N LEU A 22 7.93 11.18 6.75
CA LEU A 22 7.06 10.80 5.63
C LEU A 22 7.05 9.28 5.42
N GLU A 23 8.23 8.65 5.35
CA GLU A 23 8.37 7.19 5.29
C GLU A 23 7.65 6.54 6.47
N TRP A 24 7.94 6.98 7.69
CA TRP A 24 7.30 6.44 8.89
C TRP A 24 5.78 6.57 8.84
N THR A 25 5.26 7.70 8.35
CA THR A 25 3.80 7.92 8.22
C THR A 25 3.18 6.92 7.25
N ILE A 26 3.77 6.76 6.06
CA ILE A 26 3.27 5.80 5.05
C ILE A 26 3.36 4.36 5.57
N ARG A 27 4.49 3.99 6.18
CA ARG A 27 4.70 2.66 6.77
C ARG A 27 3.69 2.35 7.86
N SER A 28 3.41 3.32 8.74
CA SER A 28 2.43 3.16 9.82
C SER A 28 1.02 2.94 9.27
N MET A 29 0.61 3.72 8.25
CA MET A 29 -0.68 3.52 7.58
C MET A 29 -0.80 2.12 6.98
N MET A 30 0.25 1.64 6.29
CA MET A 30 0.24 0.30 5.69
C MET A 30 0.34 -0.83 6.72
N GLU A 31 1.00 -0.59 7.85
CA GLU A 31 1.04 -1.53 8.98
C GLU A 31 -0.33 -1.68 9.64
N ASP A 32 -1.06 -0.58 9.81
CA ASP A 32 -2.43 -0.57 10.34
C ASP A 32 -3.41 -1.24 9.36
N ASP A 33 -3.33 -0.92 8.06
CA ASP A 33 -4.25 -1.46 7.06
C ASP A 33 -4.01 -2.95 6.76
N ILE A 34 -2.74 -3.37 6.68
CA ILE A 34 -2.37 -4.71 6.20
C ILE A 34 -1.95 -5.61 7.36
N ILE A 35 -0.82 -5.30 7.99
CA ILE A 35 -0.14 -6.23 8.91
C ILE A 35 -1.02 -6.52 10.12
N SER A 36 -1.63 -5.47 10.69
CA SER A 36 -2.52 -5.59 11.85
C SER A 36 -3.80 -6.37 11.55
N ASN A 37 -4.16 -6.56 10.28
CA ASN A 37 -5.37 -7.25 9.84
C ASN A 37 -5.14 -8.66 9.28
N LEU A 38 -3.89 -9.10 9.04
CA LEU A 38 -3.58 -10.37 8.38
C LEU A 38 -4.22 -11.60 9.05
N ASP A 39 -4.30 -11.60 10.39
CA ASP A 39 -4.86 -12.74 11.15
C ASP A 39 -6.36 -12.61 11.44
N TYR A 40 -7.00 -11.49 11.06
CA TYR A 40 -8.39 -11.17 11.44
C TYR A 40 -9.34 -11.03 10.25
N LEU A 41 -8.84 -10.53 9.12
CA LEU A 41 -9.63 -10.29 7.91
C LEU A 41 -9.15 -11.20 6.79
N SER A 42 -10.05 -11.50 5.86
CA SER A 42 -9.64 -12.13 4.62
C SER A 42 -8.80 -11.16 3.78
N TRP A 43 -7.89 -11.67 2.95
CA TRP A 43 -7.09 -10.81 2.08
C TRP A 43 -7.97 -10.03 1.09
N GLU A 44 -9.13 -10.59 0.72
CA GLU A 44 -10.17 -9.93 -0.09
C GLU A 44 -10.77 -8.71 0.59
N GLU A 45 -10.77 -8.65 1.92
CA GLU A 45 -11.22 -7.51 2.73
C GLU A 45 -10.08 -6.52 3.02
N ILE A 46 -8.82 -6.99 3.10
CA ILE A 46 -7.66 -6.12 3.34
C ILE A 46 -7.37 -5.21 2.13
N ILE A 47 -7.47 -5.73 0.91
CA ILE A 47 -7.23 -4.92 -0.31
C ILE A 47 -8.14 -3.68 -0.40
N PRO A 48 -9.48 -3.78 -0.24
CA PRO A 48 -10.34 -2.61 -0.24
C PRO A 48 -10.07 -1.65 0.92
N LEU A 49 -9.61 -2.12 2.10
CA LEU A 49 -9.22 -1.23 3.19
C LEU A 49 -8.05 -0.32 2.80
N VAL A 50 -6.98 -0.88 2.23
CA VAL A 50 -5.83 -0.10 1.73
C VAL A 50 -6.26 0.91 0.67
N PHE A 51 -7.12 0.48 -0.26
CA PHE A 51 -7.59 1.35 -1.34
C PHE A 51 -8.48 2.47 -0.80
N TYR A 52 -9.31 2.17 0.19
CA TYR A 52 -10.14 3.15 0.87
C TYR A 52 -9.28 4.19 1.60
N ASP A 53 -8.26 3.77 2.34
CA ASP A 53 -7.40 4.71 3.09
C ASP A 53 -6.58 5.62 2.15
N ILE A 54 -6.11 5.08 1.02
CA ILE A 54 -5.48 5.90 -0.02
C ILE A 54 -6.46 6.92 -0.63
N GLU A 55 -7.72 6.53 -0.84
CA GLU A 55 -8.76 7.44 -1.37
C GLU A 55 -9.15 8.53 -0.37
N ILE A 56 -9.40 8.18 0.89
CA ILE A 56 -9.78 9.16 1.92
C ILE A 56 -8.64 10.16 2.19
N ASN A 57 -7.39 9.71 2.07
CA ASN A 57 -6.18 10.53 2.18
C ASN A 57 -5.65 11.03 0.83
N ALA A 58 -6.47 11.05 -0.24
CA ALA A 58 -6.03 11.37 -1.60
C ALA A 58 -5.26 12.69 -1.73
N LYS A 59 -5.61 13.72 -0.94
CA LYS A 59 -4.87 15.00 -0.96
C LYS A 59 -3.43 14.85 -0.48
N PHE A 60 -3.20 14.05 0.56
CA PHE A 60 -1.88 13.77 1.09
C PHE A 60 -1.07 12.99 0.05
N PHE A 61 -1.58 11.84 -0.40
CA PHE A 61 -0.91 10.99 -1.38
C PHE A 61 -0.60 11.71 -2.68
N ARG A 62 -1.54 12.50 -3.24
CA ARG A 62 -1.27 13.29 -4.44
C ARG A 62 -0.11 14.26 -4.27
N SER A 63 -0.03 14.93 -3.12
CA SER A 63 1.03 15.90 -2.86
C SER A 63 2.37 15.20 -2.69
N VAL A 64 2.45 14.13 -1.88
CA VAL A 64 3.74 13.47 -1.63
C VAL A 64 4.24 12.67 -2.82
N ILE A 65 3.37 12.18 -3.70
CA ILE A 65 3.78 11.50 -4.94
C ILE A 65 4.19 12.51 -6.03
N ALA A 66 3.58 13.69 -6.09
CA ALA A 66 3.88 14.68 -7.13
C ALA A 66 5.00 15.67 -6.78
N ASP A 67 5.12 16.04 -5.51
CA ASP A 67 5.87 17.24 -5.10
C ASP A 67 7.25 16.93 -4.49
N GLN A 68 7.60 15.66 -4.26
CA GLN A 68 8.89 15.25 -3.71
C GLN A 68 9.39 13.92 -4.31
N THR A 69 10.70 13.68 -4.25
CA THR A 69 11.36 12.53 -4.90
C THR A 69 12.21 11.70 -3.95
N GLU A 70 12.38 12.15 -2.72
CA GLU A 70 13.24 11.54 -1.71
C GLU A 70 12.64 10.25 -1.15
N VAL A 71 11.30 10.16 -1.12
CA VAL A 71 10.56 8.95 -0.73
C VAL A 71 9.80 8.40 -1.92
N ASP A 72 10.11 7.16 -2.31
CA ASP A 72 9.35 6.42 -3.30
C ASP A 72 8.08 5.83 -2.64
N VAL A 73 7.04 6.65 -2.56
CA VAL A 73 5.77 6.31 -1.90
C VAL A 73 5.12 5.08 -2.52
N VAL A 74 5.19 4.93 -3.85
CA VAL A 74 4.61 3.78 -4.55
C VAL A 74 5.36 2.51 -4.17
N LYS A 75 6.69 2.57 -4.12
CA LYS A 75 7.50 1.44 -3.66
C LYS A 75 7.22 1.08 -2.21
N GLU A 76 7.16 2.05 -1.30
CA GLU A 76 6.88 1.81 0.12
C GLU A 76 5.55 1.07 0.32
N ILE A 77 4.47 1.51 -0.34
CA ILE A 77 3.17 0.82 -0.29
C ILE A 77 3.28 -0.59 -0.91
N SER A 78 3.98 -0.73 -2.04
CA SER A 78 4.10 -2.01 -2.74
C SER A 78 4.82 -3.10 -1.94
N LEU A 79 5.69 -2.73 -1.00
CA LEU A 79 6.36 -3.68 -0.11
C LEU A 79 5.39 -4.32 0.88
N TYR A 80 4.43 -3.56 1.41
CA TYR A 80 3.41 -4.11 2.31
C TYR A 80 2.38 -4.94 1.54
N MET A 81 2.01 -4.49 0.34
CA MET A 81 1.23 -5.27 -0.60
C MET A 81 1.90 -6.61 -0.97
N THR A 82 3.23 -6.61 -1.11
CA THR A 82 4.03 -7.84 -1.31
C THR A 82 3.89 -8.79 -0.14
N THR A 83 3.97 -8.29 1.09
CA THR A 83 3.74 -9.09 2.31
C THR A 83 2.35 -9.74 2.31
N LEU A 84 1.30 -8.99 1.94
CA LEU A 84 -0.04 -9.54 1.81
C LEU A 84 -0.11 -10.68 0.77
N LEU A 85 0.45 -10.47 -0.42
CA LEU A 85 0.42 -11.51 -1.46
C LEU A 85 1.25 -12.75 -1.09
N LEU A 86 2.39 -12.58 -0.41
CA LEU A 86 3.17 -13.71 0.10
C LEU A 86 2.37 -14.52 1.13
N HIS A 87 1.62 -13.84 2.01
CA HIS A 87 0.71 -14.50 2.94
C HIS A 87 -0.40 -15.28 2.20
N ILE A 88 -0.93 -14.75 1.09
CA ILE A 88 -1.87 -15.51 0.23
C ILE A 88 -1.20 -16.76 -0.36
N LEU A 89 0.06 -16.68 -0.81
CA LEU A 89 0.78 -17.85 -1.30
C LEU A 89 0.97 -18.90 -0.20
N GLU A 90 1.27 -18.49 1.03
CA GLU A 90 1.38 -19.37 2.19
C GLU A 90 0.09 -20.11 2.47
N THR A 91 -1.03 -19.39 2.57
CA THR A 91 -2.36 -19.98 2.83
C THR A 91 -2.82 -20.92 1.71
N LYS A 92 -2.35 -20.72 0.47
CA LYS A 92 -2.62 -21.59 -0.68
C LYS A 92 -1.62 -22.73 -0.87
N GLY A 93 -0.55 -22.80 -0.07
CA GLY A 93 0.50 -23.81 -0.24
C GLY A 93 1.41 -23.59 -1.46
N LEU A 94 1.41 -22.39 -2.03
CA LEU A 94 2.15 -22.01 -3.25
C LEU A 94 3.53 -21.42 -2.96
N VAL A 95 3.98 -21.44 -1.70
CA VAL A 95 5.25 -20.82 -1.27
C VAL A 95 6.47 -21.28 -2.07
N LYS A 96 6.49 -22.53 -2.57
CA LYS A 96 7.62 -23.08 -3.34
C LYS A 96 7.45 -22.95 -4.85
N ASN A 97 6.40 -22.28 -5.32
CA ASN A 97 6.16 -22.06 -6.73
C ASN A 97 6.89 -20.78 -7.19
N ASP A 98 7.93 -20.94 -8.00
CA ASP A 98 8.76 -19.82 -8.48
C ASP A 98 7.95 -18.84 -9.34
N GLN A 99 7.04 -19.32 -10.19
CA GLN A 99 6.19 -18.45 -11.02
C GLN A 99 5.22 -17.62 -10.17
N ALA A 100 4.70 -18.20 -9.08
CA ALA A 100 3.86 -17.48 -8.13
C ALA A 100 4.65 -16.40 -7.39
N ARG A 101 5.94 -16.65 -7.07
CA ARG A 101 6.82 -15.65 -6.47
C ARG A 101 7.18 -14.52 -7.42
N ASP A 102 7.53 -14.84 -8.67
CA ASP A 102 7.82 -13.83 -9.71
C ASP A 102 6.61 -12.92 -9.97
N PHE A 103 5.40 -13.50 -9.88
CA PHE A 103 4.16 -12.74 -9.97
C PHE A 103 4.02 -11.71 -8.84
N VAL A 104 4.34 -12.08 -7.59
CA VAL A 104 4.12 -11.22 -6.42
C VAL A 104 4.80 -9.86 -6.56
N GLU A 105 6.08 -9.83 -6.94
CA GLU A 105 6.84 -8.58 -7.02
C GLU A 105 6.26 -7.64 -8.09
N THR A 106 6.09 -8.16 -9.31
CA THR A 106 5.58 -7.38 -10.44
C THR A 106 4.15 -6.90 -10.19
N TYR A 107 3.31 -7.79 -9.67
CA TYR A 107 1.90 -7.51 -9.46
C TYR A 107 1.67 -6.52 -8.33
N SER A 108 2.47 -6.57 -7.25
CA SER A 108 2.37 -5.63 -6.13
C SER A 108 2.63 -4.20 -6.55
N LEU A 109 3.67 -3.97 -7.36
CA LEU A 109 3.93 -2.66 -7.96
C LEU A 109 2.79 -2.22 -8.88
N GLY A 110 2.32 -3.12 -9.77
CA GLY A 110 1.25 -2.83 -10.72
C GLY A 110 -0.08 -2.46 -10.07
N MET A 111 -0.49 -3.18 -9.02
CA MET A 111 -1.74 -2.89 -8.31
C MET A 111 -1.63 -1.62 -7.44
N THR A 112 -0.48 -1.39 -6.81
CA THR A 112 -0.21 -0.15 -6.08
C THR A 112 -0.28 1.06 -7.01
N TYR A 113 0.38 0.97 -8.16
CA TYR A 113 0.33 2.02 -9.18
C TYR A 113 -1.08 2.21 -9.75
N THR A 114 -1.86 1.13 -9.90
CA THR A 114 -3.26 1.21 -10.35
C THR A 114 -4.09 2.08 -9.41
N MET A 115 -3.90 1.96 -8.09
CA MET A 115 -4.59 2.78 -7.10
C MET A 115 -4.05 4.22 -7.08
N THR A 116 -2.75 4.42 -6.96
CA THR A 116 -2.17 5.77 -6.81
C THR A 116 -2.35 6.61 -8.08
N ASN A 117 -2.23 6.02 -9.27
CA ASN A 117 -2.50 6.71 -10.53
C ASN A 117 -3.98 7.10 -10.69
N ASN A 118 -4.92 6.38 -10.05
CA ASN A 118 -6.32 6.76 -10.08
C ASN A 118 -6.58 8.14 -9.46
N LEU A 119 -5.78 8.54 -8.47
CA LEU A 119 -5.89 9.82 -7.78
C LEU A 119 -5.74 11.03 -8.71
N TYR A 120 -5.08 10.85 -9.86
CA TYR A 120 -4.76 11.91 -10.83
C TYR A 120 -5.70 11.94 -12.04
N LYS A 121 -6.64 11.00 -12.15
CA LYS A 121 -7.58 10.97 -13.28
C LYS A 121 -8.59 12.11 -13.19
N PRO A 122 -9.08 12.66 -14.32
CA PRO A 122 -10.16 13.65 -14.31
C PRO A 122 -11.43 13.15 -13.62
N HIS A 123 -11.69 11.85 -13.74
CA HIS A 123 -12.78 11.13 -13.09
C HIS A 123 -12.20 9.88 -12.42
N PRO A 124 -11.65 10.00 -11.19
CA PRO A 124 -11.19 8.86 -10.43
C PRO A 124 -12.33 7.87 -10.22
N LYS A 125 -12.03 6.58 -10.34
CA LYS A 125 -12.96 5.51 -9.96
C LYS A 125 -12.98 5.38 -8.44
N GLU A 126 -14.10 4.94 -7.89
CA GLU A 126 -14.20 4.64 -6.46
C GLU A 126 -13.29 3.46 -6.09
N TYR A 127 -12.78 3.50 -4.85
CA TYR A 127 -11.84 2.52 -4.31
C TYR A 127 -12.36 1.07 -4.40
N ASP A 128 -13.66 0.86 -4.24
CA ASP A 128 -14.32 -0.46 -4.29
C ASP A 128 -14.32 -1.03 -5.71
N GLU A 129 -14.52 -0.20 -6.74
CA GLU A 129 -14.43 -0.60 -8.15
C GLU A 129 -13.01 -1.04 -8.51
N LEU A 130 -11.99 -0.36 -7.98
CA LEU A 130 -10.59 -0.66 -8.23
C LEU A 130 -10.11 -1.89 -7.47
N SER A 131 -10.39 -1.95 -6.17
CA SER A 131 -10.04 -3.11 -5.33
C SER A 131 -10.70 -4.38 -5.86
N LYS A 132 -11.96 -4.33 -6.30
CA LYS A 132 -12.64 -5.47 -6.93
C LYS A 132 -11.93 -5.97 -8.19
N LYS A 133 -11.35 -5.07 -9.01
CA LYS A 133 -10.54 -5.48 -10.17
C LYS A 133 -9.28 -6.22 -9.75
N VAL A 134 -8.59 -5.72 -8.72
CA VAL A 134 -7.37 -6.32 -8.19
C VAL A 134 -7.68 -7.70 -7.60
N VAL A 135 -8.72 -7.81 -6.76
CA VAL A 135 -9.19 -9.08 -6.19
C VAL A 135 -9.50 -10.10 -7.30
N ASN A 136 -10.26 -9.70 -8.33
CA ASN A 136 -10.58 -10.57 -9.46
C ASN A 136 -9.33 -11.03 -10.23
N ALA A 137 -8.35 -10.15 -10.42
CA ALA A 137 -7.11 -10.49 -11.11
C ALA A 137 -6.23 -11.43 -10.28
N ILE A 138 -6.17 -11.28 -8.95
CA ILE A 138 -5.51 -12.24 -8.05
C ILE A 138 -6.19 -13.62 -8.13
N TYR A 139 -7.53 -13.67 -8.07
CA TYR A 139 -8.26 -14.92 -8.26
C TYR A 139 -7.97 -15.56 -9.61
N PHE A 140 -7.96 -14.77 -10.69
CA PHE A 140 -7.64 -15.28 -12.02
C PHE A 140 -6.23 -15.88 -12.05
N THR A 141 -5.23 -15.19 -11.50
CA THR A 141 -3.84 -15.68 -11.47
C THR A 141 -3.73 -16.99 -10.68
N PHE A 142 -4.23 -17.02 -9.45
CA PHE A 142 -4.07 -18.20 -8.58
C PHE A 142 -5.04 -19.33 -8.89
N LYS A 143 -6.03 -19.16 -9.77
CA LYS A 143 -6.88 -20.26 -10.23
C LYS A 143 -6.12 -21.31 -11.04
N TYR A 144 -5.03 -20.91 -11.68
CA TYR A 144 -4.22 -21.78 -12.55
C TYR A 144 -2.97 -22.35 -11.86
N TYR A 145 -2.87 -22.17 -10.53
CA TYR A 145 -1.85 -22.75 -9.65
C TYR A 145 -2.52 -23.61 -8.58
#